data_AF-A0A7W2HH24-F1
#
_entry.id   AF-A0A7W2HH24-F1
#
_cell.length_a   1.000
_cell.length_b   1.000
_cell.length_c   1.000
_cell.angle_alpha   90.00
_cell.angle_beta   90.00
_cell.angle_gamma   90.00
#
_symmetry.space_group_name_H-M   'P 1'
#
loop_
_entity.id
_entity.type
_entity.pdbx_description
1 polymer ?
#
loop_
_entity_poly.entity_id
_entity_poly.type
_entity_poly.pdbx_seq_one_letter_code
_entity_poly.pdbx_strand_id
1 'polypeptide(L)' 'MAAADSVSPDVPAETLVWLATEPEGGRDGGRYFYLKAEETPTEAAQDDAAAARLWAESETLLSKLGF' A
#
# COMPACT_ATOMS: atom_id res chain seq x y z
N MET A 1 1.12 23.36 0.02
CA MET A 1 0.70 22.12 -0.66
C MET A 1 0.17 22.52 -2.02
N ALA A 2 0.79 22.08 -3.10
CA ALA A 2 0.19 22.21 -4.42
C ALA A 2 -1.13 21.41 -4.42
N ALA A 3 -2.20 21.94 -5.01
CA ALA A 3 -3.40 21.17 -5.24
C ALA A 3 -3.02 20.05 -6.21
N ALA A 4 -2.97 18.80 -5.73
CA ALA A 4 -2.85 17.66 -6.62
C ALA A 4 -4.11 17.61 -7.48
N ASP A 5 -3.95 17.36 -8.78
CA ASP A 5 -5.10 17.13 -9.67
C ASP A 5 -5.93 15.98 -9.11
N SER A 6 -7.17 16.28 -8.72
CA SER A 6 -8.09 15.30 -8.14
C SER A 6 -8.94 14.66 -9.22
N VAL A 7 -9.04 13.33 -9.19
CA VAL A 7 -10.00 12.56 -10.01
C VAL A 7 -11.26 12.24 -9.19
N SER A 8 -12.32 11.77 -9.86
CA SER A 8 -13.48 11.19 -9.15
C SER A 8 -13.02 10.06 -8.24
N PRO A 9 -13.55 9.92 -7.01
CA PRO A 9 -13.21 8.81 -6.11
C PRO A 9 -13.51 7.43 -6.71
N ASP A 10 -14.39 7.34 -7.70
CA ASP A 10 -14.70 6.09 -8.41
C ASP A 10 -13.44 5.50 -9.09
N VAL A 11 -12.54 6.35 -9.58
CA VAL A 11 -11.34 5.95 -10.31
C VAL A 11 -10.38 5.12 -9.44
N PRO A 12 -9.92 5.58 -8.26
CA PRO A 12 -9.12 4.74 -7.37
C PRO A 12 -9.92 3.59 -6.74
N ALA A 13 -11.22 3.76 -6.51
CA ALA A 13 -12.06 2.71 -5.93
C ALA A 13 -12.15 1.47 -6.83
N GLU A 14 -12.12 1.63 -8.16
CA GLU A 14 -12.15 0.51 -9.11
C GLU A 14 -11.01 -0.48 -8.87
N THR A 15 -9.80 0.01 -8.61
CA THR A 15 -8.63 -0.85 -8.35
C THR A 15 -8.78 -1.61 -7.04
N LEU A 16 -9.33 -0.97 -5.99
CA LEU A 16 -9.55 -1.61 -4.70
C LEU A 16 -10.60 -2.72 -4.78
N VAL A 17 -11.71 -2.47 -5.46
CA VAL A 17 -12.77 -3.47 -5.67
C VAL A 17 -12.22 -4.64 -6.49
N TRP A 18 -11.51 -4.35 -7.59
CA TRP A 18 -10.89 -5.37 -8.44
C TRP A 18 -9.91 -6.26 -7.67
N LEU A 19 -9.02 -5.69 -6.83
CA LEU A 19 -8.09 -6.47 -5.99
C LEU A 19 -8.82 -7.40 -5.01
N ALA A 20 -9.97 -6.95 -4.49
CA ALA A 20 -10.75 -7.70 -3.51
C ALA A 20 -11.62 -8.80 -4.14
N THR A 21 -12.06 -8.65 -5.38
CA THR A 21 -13.05 -9.54 -6.01
C THR A 21 -12.51 -10.40 -7.14
N GLU A 22 -11.51 -9.94 -7.89
CA GLU A 22 -11.03 -10.65 -9.07
C GLU A 22 -9.88 -11.62 -8.77
N PRO A 23 -9.87 -12.81 -9.40
CA PRO A 23 -8.79 -13.79 -9.28
C PRO A 23 -7.39 -13.27 -9.60
N GLU A 24 -7.28 -12.32 -10.52
CA GLU A 24 -6.03 -11.80 -11.06
C GLU A 24 -5.27 -10.91 -10.05
N GLY A 25 -6.01 -10.15 -9.23
CA GLY A 25 -5.43 -9.18 -8.30
C GLY A 25 -5.11 -9.72 -6.90
N GLY A 26 -5.82 -10.76 -6.44
CA GLY A 26 -5.89 -11.08 -5.01
C GLY A 26 -5.33 -12.42 -4.54
N ARG A 27 -4.69 -13.23 -5.41
CA ARG A 27 -4.27 -14.59 -5.03
C ARG A 27 -2.86 -14.68 -4.45
N ASP A 28 -1.92 -13.88 -4.97
CA ASP A 28 -0.53 -13.85 -4.53
C ASP A 28 -0.23 -12.53 -3.82
N GLY A 29 0.21 -12.62 -2.56
CA GLY A 29 0.56 -11.45 -1.75
C GLY A 29 1.89 -10.81 -2.15
N GLY A 30 2.13 -9.57 -1.69
CA GLY A 30 3.40 -8.86 -1.89
C GLY A 30 3.54 -8.07 -3.19
N ARG A 31 2.47 -8.00 -4.00
CA ARG A 31 2.42 -7.26 -5.26
C ARG A 31 1.81 -5.87 -5.07
N TYR A 32 2.21 -4.92 -5.92
CA TYR A 32 1.72 -3.54 -5.90
C TYR A 32 0.94 -3.24 -7.18
N PHE A 33 -0.16 -2.48 -7.07
CA PHE A 33 -1.02 -2.19 -8.22
C PHE A 33 -1.45 -0.73 -8.27
N TYR A 34 -1.53 -0.21 -9.49
CA TYR A 34 -2.08 1.10 -9.80
C TYR A 34 -2.91 1.01 -11.08
N LEU A 35 -4.15 1.52 -11.06
CA LEU A 35 -5.09 1.43 -12.19
C LEU A 35 -5.21 0.01 -12.78
N LYS A 36 -5.35 -0.99 -11.89
CA LYS A 36 -5.45 -2.42 -12.22
C LYS A 36 -4.25 -3.00 -13.01
N ALA A 37 -3.12 -2.32 -13.00
CA ALA A 37 -1.85 -2.80 -13.52
C ALA A 37 -0.86 -3.02 -12.36
N GLU A 38 -0.06 -4.08 -12.45
CA GLU A 38 1.03 -4.31 -11.50
C GLU A 38 2.14 -3.28 -11.73
N GLU A 39 2.66 -2.74 -10.64
CA GLU A 39 3.73 -1.75 -10.63
C GLU A 39 4.88 -2.24 -9.76
N THR A 40 6.10 -1.93 -10.19
CA THR A 40 7.29 -2.19 -9.38
C THR A 40 7.41 -1.08 -8.33
N PRO A 41 7.36 -1.41 -7.02
CA PRO A 41 7.54 -0.40 -5.97
C PRO A 41 8.97 0.17 -6.01
N THR A 42 9.17 1.32 -5.37
CA THR A 42 10.49 1.96 -5.29
C THR A 42 11.50 1.10 -4.53
N GLU A 43 12.80 1.33 -4.75
CA GLU A 43 13.87 0.59 -4.06
C GLU A 43 13.73 0.65 -2.53
N ALA A 44 13.36 1.82 -1.98
CA ALA A 44 13.12 1.98 -0.55
C ALA A 44 11.94 1.15 -0.03
N ALA A 45 10.91 0.93 -0.85
CA ALA A 45 9.75 0.10 -0.51
C ALA A 45 10.04 -1.41 -0.66
N GLN A 46 11.20 -1.78 -1.22
CA GLN A 46 11.67 -3.15 -1.36
C GLN A 46 12.74 -3.52 -0.31
N ASP A 47 13.09 -2.59 0.60
CA ASP A 47 14.07 -2.84 1.65
C ASP A 47 13.42 -3.55 2.86
N ASP A 48 13.57 -4.87 2.91
CA ASP A 48 13.07 -5.72 3.99
C ASP A 48 13.65 -5.35 5.37
N ALA A 49 14.91 -4.90 5.44
CA ALA A 49 15.54 -4.52 6.69
C ALA A 49 14.95 -3.22 7.22
N ALA A 50 14.70 -2.25 6.34
CA ALA A 50 13.99 -1.03 6.67
C ALA A 50 12.54 -1.32 7.09
N ALA A 51 11.83 -2.22 6.40
CA ALA A 51 10.46 -2.62 6.75
C ALA A 51 10.39 -3.27 8.13
N ALA A 52 11.31 -4.20 8.45
CA ALA A 52 11.39 -4.85 9.75
C ALA A 52 11.66 -3.85 10.89
N ARG A 53 12.58 -2.90 10.65
CA ARG A 53 12.85 -1.82 11.61
C ARG A 53 11.63 -0.91 11.79
N LEU A 54 10.96 -0.52 10.71
CA LEU A 54 9.76 0.33 10.75
C LEU A 54 8.66 -0.32 11.60
N TRP A 55 8.47 -1.64 11.47
CA TRP A 55 7.51 -2.38 12.27
C TRP A 55 7.82 -2.30 13.77
N ALA A 56 9.04 -2.62 14.19
CA ALA A 56 9.45 -2.62 15.60
C ALA A 56 9.34 -1.21 16.24
N GLU A 57 9.70 -0.17 15.50
CA GLU A 57 9.55 1.21 15.97
C GLU A 57 8.08 1.61 16.10
N SER A 58 7.22 1.16 15.19
CA SER A 58 5.77 1.40 15.24
C SER A 58 5.13 0.74 16.46
N GLU A 59 5.48 -0.51 16.76
CA GLU A 59 5.04 -1.21 17.98
C GLU A 59 5.53 -0.48 19.25
N THR A 60 6.77 0.00 19.24
CA THR A 60 7.35 0.77 20.35
C THR A 60 6.59 2.08 20.57
N LEU A 61 6.21 2.77 19.50
CA LEU A 61 5.42 4.00 19.56
C LEU A 61 4.02 3.75 20.14
N LEU A 62 3.34 2.70 19.67
CA LEU A 62 2.02 2.32 20.18
C LEU A 62 2.07 1.97 21.67
N SER A 63 3.06 1.17 22.08
CA SER A 63 3.27 0.82 23.49
C SER A 63 3.48 2.06 24.38
N LYS A 64 4.23 3.06 23.90
CA LYS A 64 4.45 4.32 24.63
C LYS A 64 3.17 5.16 24.78
N LEU A 65 2.24 5.02 23.84
CA LEU A 65 0.94 5.71 23.85
C LEU A 65 -0.12 4.93 24.66
N GLY A 66 0.21 3.73 25.16
CA GLY A 66 -0.68 2.91 25.98
C GLY A 66 -1.68 2.07 25.18
N PHE A 67 -1.35 1.76 23.92
CA PHE A 67 -2.05 0.74 23.12
C PHE A 67 -1.45 -0.66 23.33
#